data_AF-A0A2X0PDK3-F1
#
_entry.id   AF-A0A2X0PDK3-F1
#
_cell.length_a   1.000
_cell.length_b   1.000
_cell.length_c   1.000
_cell.angle_alpha   90.00
_cell.angle_beta   90.00
_cell.angle_gamma   90.00
#
_symmetry.space_group_name_H-M   'P 1'
#
loop_
_entity.id
_entity.type
_entity.pdbx_description
1 polymer ?
#
loop_
_entity_poly.entity_id
_entity_poly.type
_entity_poly.pdbx_seq_one_letter_code
_entity_poly.pdbx_strand_id
1 'polypeptide(L)'
;MVLNWNDFNKWRETSLEYHKMLGEHNYTNALTFFEYVRQYFNAKGFPPAEKKTKTGRKGKYTQKDNKEQLKQIHEYIGGIK
;
A
#
# COMPACT_ATOMS: atom_id res chain seq x y z
N MET A 1 -7.21 -2.13 1.21
CA MET A 1 -6.55 -2.27 -0.10
C MET A 1 -6.27 -0.87 -0.56
N VAL A 2 -5.13 -0.66 -1.20
CA VAL A 2 -4.84 0.56 -1.93
C VAL A 2 -5.17 0.30 -3.40
N LEU A 3 -6.21 0.93 -3.92
CA LEU A 3 -6.71 0.70 -5.29
C LEU A 3 -6.44 1.87 -6.23
N ASN A 4 -6.00 3.01 -5.69
CA ASN A 4 -5.71 4.23 -6.44
C ASN A 4 -4.87 5.19 -5.57
N TRP A 5 -4.48 6.32 -6.16
CA TRP A 5 -3.71 7.35 -5.47
C TRP A 5 -4.43 8.00 -4.29
N ASN A 6 -5.76 8.08 -4.30
CA ASN A 6 -6.51 8.63 -3.18
C ASN A 6 -6.43 7.71 -1.95
N ASP A 7 -6.58 6.39 -2.14
CA ASP A 7 -6.36 5.40 -1.08
C ASP A 7 -4.93 5.46 -0.54
N PHE A 8 -3.96 5.59 -1.43
CA PHE A 8 -2.55 5.71 -1.08
C PHE A 8 -2.29 6.97 -0.24
N ASN A 9 -2.77 8.13 -0.70
CA ASN A 9 -2.56 9.40 -0.01
C ASN A 9 -3.21 9.39 1.37
N LYS A 10 -4.42 8.84 1.49
CA LYS A 10 -5.08 8.69 2.79
C LYS A 10 -4.28 7.79 3.73
N TRP A 11 -3.78 6.64 3.22
CA TRP A 11 -2.95 5.74 4.02
C TRP A 11 -1.65 6.41 4.46
N ARG A 12 -0.98 7.11 3.55
CA ARG A 12 0.24 7.88 3.81
C ARG A 12 0.01 8.94 4.88
N GLU A 13 -0.99 9.79 4.70
CA GLU A 13 -1.31 10.90 5.61
C GLU A 13 -1.57 10.39 7.03
N THR A 14 -2.50 9.45 7.18
CA THR A 14 -2.84 8.88 8.51
C THR A 14 -1.63 8.19 9.16
N SER A 15 -0.80 7.50 8.37
CA SER A 15 0.40 6.85 8.91
C SER A 15 1.46 7.86 9.32
N LEU A 16 1.68 8.91 8.53
CA LEU A 16 2.66 9.96 8.84
C LEU A 16 2.26 10.74 10.08
N GLU A 17 0.98 11.06 10.26
CA GLU A 17 0.48 11.72 11.46
C GLU A 17 0.71 10.85 12.70
N TYR A 18 0.37 9.55 12.62
CA TYR A 18 0.63 8.60 13.71
C TYR A 18 2.12 8.52 14.07
N HIS A 19 3.01 8.33 13.09
CA HIS A 19 4.44 8.18 13.36
C HIS A 19 5.11 9.50 13.77
N LYS A 20 4.56 10.67 13.37
CA LYS A 20 5.00 11.98 13.86
C LYS A 20 4.81 12.09 15.38
N MET A 21 3.71 11.57 15.91
CA MET A 21 3.46 11.54 17.36
C MET A 21 4.42 10.61 18.12
N LEU A 22 5.00 9.61 17.44
CA LEU A 22 5.97 8.68 18.03
C LEU A 22 7.42 9.18 17.97
N GLY A 23 7.68 10.32 17.32
CA GLY A 23 8.99 10.95 17.23
C GLY A 23 9.58 11.01 15.82
N GLU A 24 10.62 11.83 15.66
CA GLU A 24 11.19 12.21 14.37
C GLU A 24 11.78 11.02 13.57
N HIS A 25 12.42 10.08 14.25
CA HIS A 25 12.98 8.89 13.60
C HIS A 25 11.87 8.01 12.98
N ASN A 26 10.77 7.80 13.72
CA ASN A 26 9.61 7.05 13.24
C ASN A 26 8.96 7.73 12.04
N TYR A 27 8.81 9.06 12.10
CA TYR A 27 8.30 9.86 10.99
C TYR A 27 9.16 9.74 9.72
N THR A 28 10.48 9.83 9.87
CA THR A 28 11.43 9.72 8.74
C THR A 28 11.42 8.33 8.11
N ASN A 29 11.35 7.29 8.94
CA ASN A 29 11.21 5.91 8.46
C ASN A 29 9.89 5.72 7.70
N ALA A 30 8.79 6.27 8.21
CA ALA A 30 7.50 6.22 7.53
C ALA A 30 7.53 6.98 6.18
N LEU A 31 8.13 8.18 6.12
CA LEU A 31 8.33 8.91 4.87
C LEU A 31 9.07 8.05 3.83
N THR A 32 10.19 7.47 4.23
CA THR A 32 11.02 6.63 3.36
C THR A 32 10.25 5.41 2.87
N PHE A 33 9.52 4.72 3.76
CA PHE A 33 8.65 3.61 3.39
C PHE A 33 7.63 4.03 2.33
N PHE A 34 6.90 5.13 2.52
CA PHE A 34 5.88 5.56 1.57
C PHE A 34 6.45 5.99 0.21
N GLU A 35 7.68 6.48 0.14
CA GLU A 35 8.36 6.71 -1.15
C GLU A 35 8.59 5.40 -1.91
N TYR A 36 9.02 4.33 -1.23
CA TYR A 36 9.16 3.04 -1.89
C TYR A 36 7.81 2.40 -2.27
N VAL A 37 6.77 2.58 -1.45
CA VAL A 37 5.40 2.15 -1.80
C VAL A 37 4.90 2.90 -3.04
N ARG A 38 5.19 4.20 -3.17
CA ARG A 38 4.88 4.99 -4.37
C ARG A 38 5.57 4.41 -5.60
N GLN A 39 6.86 4.05 -5.49
CA GLN A 39 7.59 3.40 -6.57
C GLN A 39 6.99 2.04 -6.95
N TYR A 40 6.57 1.23 -5.97
CA TYR A 40 5.87 -0.03 -6.22
C TYR A 40 4.62 0.19 -7.08
N PHE A 41 3.74 1.13 -6.71
CA PHE A 41 2.51 1.38 -7.49
C PHE A 41 2.78 2.05 -8.84
N ASN A 42 3.85 2.84 -8.97
CA ASN A 42 4.29 3.34 -10.28
C ASN A 42 4.77 2.20 -11.20
N ALA A 43 5.46 1.20 -10.65
CA ALA A 43 6.02 0.08 -11.43
C ALA A 43 5.00 -1.03 -11.74
N LYS A 44 4.11 -1.35 -10.79
CA LYS A 44 3.16 -2.47 -10.89
C LYS A 44 1.73 -2.05 -11.21
N GLY A 45 1.42 -0.75 -11.07
CA GLY A 45 0.06 -0.25 -11.13
C GLY A 45 -0.77 -0.63 -9.91
N PHE A 46 -2.01 -0.14 -9.87
CA PHE A 46 -2.97 -0.51 -8.83
C PHE A 46 -3.75 -1.77 -9.23
N PRO A 47 -4.21 -2.56 -8.24
CA PRO A 47 -5.22 -3.58 -8.49
C PRO A 47 -6.49 -2.98 -9.09
N PRO A 48 -7.27 -3.74 -9.87
CA PRO A 48 -8.55 -3.27 -10.38
C PRO A 48 -9.50 -2.90 -9.23
N ALA A 49 -10.35 -1.89 -9.44
CA ALA A 49 -11.28 -1.41 -8.41
C ALA A 49 -12.24 -2.51 -7.90
N GLU A 50 -12.54 -3.49 -8.74
CA GLU A 50 -13.37 -4.63 -8.41
C GLU A 50 -12.60 -5.95 -8.64
N LYS A 51 -12.72 -6.86 -7.68
CA LYS A 51 -12.18 -8.21 -7.82
C LYS A 51 -13.13 -9.02 -8.70
N LYS A 52 -12.67 -9.56 -9.82
CA LYS A 52 -13.47 -10.54 -10.57
C LYS A 52 -13.32 -11.91 -9.92
N THR A 53 -14.43 -12.56 -9.56
CA THR A 53 -14.41 -13.96 -9.13
C THR A 53 -14.16 -14.88 -10.34
N LYS A 54 -13.81 -16.15 -10.09
CA LYS A 54 -13.68 -17.16 -11.16
C LYS A 54 -14.94 -17.29 -12.03
N THR A 55 -16.10 -16.93 -11.49
CA THR A 55 -17.40 -16.94 -12.19
C THR A 55 -17.74 -15.61 -12.88
N GLY A 56 -16.80 -14.66 -12.93
CA GLY A 56 -17.01 -13.34 -13.56
C GLY A 56 -17.85 -12.37 -12.74
N ARG A 57 -18.29 -12.74 -11.52
CA ARG A 57 -19.04 -11.85 -10.63
C ARG A 57 -18.12 -10.84 -9.95
N LYS A 58 -18.66 -9.66 -9.66
CA LYS A 58 -18.01 -8.63 -8.85
C LYS A 58 -17.87 -9.15 -7.42
N GLY A 59 -16.64 -9.32 -6.96
CA GLY A 59 -16.27 -9.67 -5.61
C GLY A 59 -15.69 -8.47 -4.86
N LYS A 60 -15.80 -8.51 -3.53
CA LYS A 60 -15.13 -7.54 -2.66
C LYS A 60 -13.72 -8.04 -2.31
N TYR A 61 -12.78 -7.12 -2.20
CA TYR A 61 -11.49 -7.43 -1.60
C TYR A 61 -11.66 -7.80 -0.14
N THR A 62 -10.92 -8.82 0.29
CA THR A 62 -10.96 -9.37 1.64
C THR A 62 -9.75 -8.90 2.46
N GLN A 63 -9.76 -9.15 3.77
CA GLN A 63 -8.58 -8.93 4.60
C GLN A 63 -7.36 -9.75 4.13
N LYS A 64 -7.57 -10.94 3.55
CA LYS A 64 -6.50 -11.75 2.97
C LYS A 64 -5.84 -11.02 1.80
N ASP A 65 -6.63 -10.39 0.95
CA ASP A 65 -6.12 -9.62 -0.19
C ASP A 65 -5.31 -8.40 0.28
N ASN A 66 -5.75 -7.73 1.36
CA ASN A 66 -4.98 -6.64 1.97
C ASN A 66 -3.60 -7.09 2.45
N LYS A 67 -3.55 -8.24 3.15
CA LYS A 67 -2.29 -8.80 3.65
C LYS A 67 -1.36 -9.21 2.52
N GLU A 68 -1.92 -9.78 1.45
CA GLU A 68 -1.15 -10.17 0.27
C GLU A 68 -0.59 -8.95 -0.46
N GLN A 69 -1.38 -7.89 -0.64
CA GLN A 69 -0.89 -6.63 -1.21
C GLN A 69 0.26 -6.04 -0.38
N LEU A 70 0.12 -6.03 0.95
CA LEU A 70 1.16 -5.53 1.83
C LEU A 70 2.44 -6.39 1.76
N LYS A 71 2.29 -7.72 1.68
CA LYS A 71 3.40 -8.65 1.50
C LYS A 71 4.16 -8.37 0.19
N GLN A 72 3.46 -8.23 -0.92
CA GLN A 72 4.05 -7.91 -2.22
C GLN A 72 4.80 -6.57 -2.22
N ILE A 73 4.24 -5.57 -1.52
CA ILE A 73 4.92 -4.30 -1.29
C ILE A 73 6.23 -4.53 -0.53
N HIS A 74 6.22 -5.26 0.59
CA HIS A 74 7.44 -5.52 1.36
C HIS A 74 8.49 -6.32 0.57
N GLU A 75 8.06 -7.32 -0.21
CA GLU A 75 8.95 -8.09 -1.09
C GLU A 75 9.59 -7.21 -2.16
N TYR A 76 8.82 -6.30 -2.77
CA TYR A 76 9.36 -5.33 -3.72
C TYR A 76 10.41 -4.41 -3.07
N ILE A 77 10.08 -3.84 -1.90
CA ILE A 77 10.98 -2.93 -1.17
C ILE A 77 12.26 -3.65 -0.75
N GLY A 78 12.16 -4.87 -0.21
CA GLY A 78 13.33 -5.67 0.17
C GLY A 78 14.19 -6.14 -1.00
N GLY A 79 13.65 -6.11 -2.23
CA GLY A 79 14.38 -6.39 -3.46
C GLY A 79 15.12 -5.18 -4.04
N ILE A 80 14.84 -3.96 -3.57
CA ILE A 80 15.62 -2.76 -3.91
C ILE A 80 16.93 -2.84 -3.13
N LYS A 81 17.95 -3.43 -3.75
CA LYS A 81 19.33 -3.48 -3.25
C LYS A 81 20.17 -2.37 -3.88
#